data_AF-A0A9E5G559-F1
#
_entry.id   AF-A0A9E5G559-F1
#
_cell.length_a   1.000
_cell.length_b   1.000
_cell.length_c   1.000
_cell.angle_alpha   90.00
_cell.angle_beta   90.00
_cell.angle_gamma   90.00
#
_symmetry.space_group_name_H-M   'P 1'
#
loop_
_entity.id
_entity.type
_entity.pdbx_description
1 polymer ?
#
loop_
_entity_poly.entity_id
_entity_poly.type
_entity_poly.pdbx_seq_one_letter_code
_entity_poly.pdbx_strand_id
1 'polypeptide(L)' 'MPKNKRNEKERRAELSRYAGEIGEIRGSLDEAYTHFNNTTDPDTLDACIFEISALRSRYNTALKHYRNRYY' A
#
# COMPACT_ATOMS: atom_id res chain seq x y z
N MET A 1 -1.91 -22.49 30.02
CA MET A 1 -2.34 -21.18 29.48
C MET A 1 -1.93 -21.03 28.00
N PRO A 2 -2.74 -21.48 27.01
CA PRO A 2 -2.38 -21.42 25.58
C PRO A 2 -3.01 -20.25 24.80
N LYS A 3 -3.96 -19.52 25.41
CA LYS A 3 -4.72 -18.44 24.75
C LYS A 3 -3.82 -17.30 24.22
N ASN A 4 -2.72 -16.99 24.91
CA ASN A 4 -1.78 -15.93 24.47
C ASN A 4 -1.00 -16.27 23.19
N LYS A 5 -0.60 -17.53 22.97
CA LYS A 5 0.17 -17.91 21.77
C LYS A 5 -0.68 -17.87 20.50
N ARG A 6 -1.97 -18.18 20.61
CA ARG A 6 -2.91 -18.16 19.48
C ARG A 6 -3.19 -16.71 19.05
N ASN A 7 -3.45 -15.83 20.01
CA ASN A 7 -3.67 -14.40 19.75
C ASN A 7 -2.43 -13.74 19.14
N GLU A 8 -1.22 -14.10 19.58
CA GLU A 8 0.01 -13.53 19.01
C GLU A 8 0.27 -14.00 17.57
N LYS A 9 -0.06 -15.26 17.25
CA LYS A 9 0.04 -15.77 15.88
C LYS A 9 -0.96 -15.08 14.95
N GLU A 10 -2.19 -14.88 15.41
CA GLU A 10 -3.22 -14.15 14.65
C GLU A 10 -2.81 -12.69 14.43
N ARG A 11 -2.31 -12.01 15.48
CA ARG A 11 -1.77 -10.65 15.38
C ARG A 11 -0.62 -10.56 14.36
N ARG A 12 0.33 -11.51 14.40
CA ARG A 12 1.45 -11.54 13.45
C ARG A 12 0.99 -11.78 12.01
N ALA A 13 -0.02 -12.63 11.82
CA ALA A 13 -0.58 -12.91 10.50
C ALA A 13 -1.31 -11.67 9.93
N GLU A 14 -2.07 -10.95 10.75
CA GLU A 14 -2.69 -9.68 10.34
C GLU A 14 -1.63 -8.63 9.98
N LEU A 15 -0.61 -8.44 10.82
CA LEU A 15 0.50 -7.52 10.54
C LEU A 15 1.22 -7.84 9.23
N SER A 16 1.48 -9.13 8.98
CA SER A 16 2.10 -9.58 7.73
C SER A 16 1.22 -9.31 6.51
N ARG A 17 -0.10 -9.41 6.64
CA ARG A 17 -1.04 -9.09 5.55
C ARG A 17 -1.03 -7.59 5.25
N TYR A 18 -1.11 -6.74 6.27
CA TYR A 18 -1.03 -5.30 6.09
C TYR A 18 0.31 -4.84 5.53
N ALA A 19 1.42 -5.44 5.97
CA ALA A 19 2.74 -5.16 5.41
C ALA A 19 2.83 -5.58 3.94
N GLY A 20 2.21 -6.70 3.56
CA GLY A 20 2.10 -7.15 2.17
C GLY A 20 1.32 -6.15 1.31
N GLU A 21 0.13 -5.74 1.75
CA GLU A 21 -0.71 -4.77 1.04
C GLU A 21 0.02 -3.43 0.83
N ILE A 22 0.70 -2.93 1.87
CA ILE A 22 1.53 -1.73 1.78
C ILE A 22 2.69 -1.92 0.80
N GLY A 23 3.32 -3.08 0.80
CA GLY A 23 4.40 -3.44 -0.12
C GLY A 23 3.94 -3.44 -1.58
N GLU A 24 2.78 -4.04 -1.86
CA GLU A 24 2.17 -4.07 -3.19
C GLU A 24 1.87 -2.66 -3.70
N ILE A 25 1.23 -1.81 -2.88
CA ILE A 25 0.93 -0.43 -3.26
C ILE A 25 2.22 0.36 -3.56
N ARG A 26 3.30 0.12 -2.80
CA ARG A 26 4.61 0.74 -3.05
C ARG A 26 5.22 0.26 -4.37
N GLY A 27 5.09 -1.02 -4.70
CA GLY A 27 5.53 -1.57 -5.99
C GLY A 27 4.79 -0.93 -7.16
N SER A 28 3.46 -0.86 -7.10
CA SER A 28 2.65 -0.20 -8.13
C SER A 28 2.95 1.30 -8.25
N LEU A 29 3.28 1.97 -7.15
CA LEU A 29 3.72 3.37 -7.20
C LEU A 29 5.04 3.51 -7.96
N ASP A 30 6.02 2.65 -7.68
CA ASP A 30 7.33 2.68 -8.33
C ASP A 30 7.22 2.43 -9.85
N GLU A 31 6.35 1.50 -10.24
CA GLU A 31 6.02 1.22 -11.64
C GLU A 31 5.33 2.43 -12.31
N ALA A 32 4.31 3.01 -11.66
CA ALA A 32 3.62 4.19 -12.18
C ALA A 32 4.55 5.42 -12.30
N TYR A 33 5.47 5.62 -11.35
CA TYR A 33 6.49 6.67 -11.43
C TYR A 33 7.49 6.39 -12.57
N THR A 34 7.88 5.14 -12.79
CA THR A 34 8.74 4.75 -13.92
C THR A 34 8.03 5.01 -15.25
N HIS A 35 6.75 4.66 -15.35
CA HIS A 35 5.95 4.90 -16.54
C HIS A 35 5.79 6.41 -16.82
N PHE A 36 5.47 7.21 -15.79
CA PHE A 36 5.41 8.67 -15.89
C PHE A 36 6.72 9.27 -16.42
N ASN A 37 7.87 8.86 -15.87
CA ASN A 37 9.17 9.38 -16.25
C ASN A 37 9.60 9.03 -17.68
N ASN A 38 9.12 7.90 -18.21
CA ASN A 38 9.41 7.44 -19.56
C ASN A 38 8.38 7.91 -20.60
N THR A 39 7.26 8.47 -20.15
CA THR A 39 6.18 8.94 -21.02
C THR A 39 6.41 10.38 -21.46
N THR A 40 6.23 10.64 -22.75
CA THR A 40 6.34 12.00 -23.34
C THR A 40 5.01 12.51 -23.88
N ASP A 41 4.01 11.63 -23.96
CA ASP A 41 2.66 11.96 -24.41
C ASP A 41 1.85 12.64 -23.28
N PRO A 42 1.31 13.85 -23.49
CA PRO A 42 0.58 14.60 -22.47
C PRO A 42 -0.66 13.89 -21.91
N ASP A 43 -1.45 13.24 -22.76
CA ASP A 43 -2.66 12.53 -22.32
C ASP A 43 -2.31 11.31 -21.45
N THR A 44 -1.21 10.62 -21.80
CA THR A 44 -0.68 9.50 -21.04
C THR A 44 -0.02 9.96 -19.72
N LEU A 45 0.57 11.15 -19.67
CA LEU A 45 1.09 11.75 -18.43
C LEU A 45 -0.04 12.07 -17.44
N ASP A 46 -1.15 12.62 -17.92
CA ASP A 46 -2.32 12.89 -17.07
C ASP A 46 -2.88 11.58 -16.49
N ALA A 47 -2.98 10.52 -17.30
CA ALA A 47 -3.37 9.19 -16.82
C ALA A 47 -2.44 8.68 -15.70
N CYS A 48 -1.12 8.83 -15.86
CA CYS A 48 -0.14 8.46 -14.84
C CYS A 48 -0.30 9.28 -13.55
N ILE A 49 -0.59 10.58 -13.65
CA ILE A 49 -0.81 11.45 -12.49
C ILE A 49 -2.05 11.01 -11.70
N PHE A 50 -3.14 10.67 -12.39
CA PHE A 50 -4.34 10.13 -11.75
C PHE A 50 -4.06 8.78 -11.07
N GLU A 51 -3.32 7.89 -11.73
CA GLU A 51 -2.93 6.60 -11.18
C GLU A 51 -2.07 6.73 -9.93
N ILE A 52 -1.01 7.55 -9.96
CA ILE A 52 -0.14 7.84 -8.81
C ILE A 52 -0.96 8.43 -7.66
N SER A 53 -1.91 9.33 -7.95
CA SER A 53 -2.76 9.95 -6.94
C SER A 53 -3.71 8.94 -6.28
N ALA A 54 -4.31 8.05 -7.07
CA ALA A 54 -5.15 6.97 -6.57
C ALA A 54 -4.36 6.00 -5.69
N LEU A 55 -3.17 5.61 -6.13
CA LEU A 55 -2.26 4.73 -5.38
C LEU A 55 -1.81 5.38 -4.06
N ARG A 56 -1.47 6.67 -4.07
CA ARG A 56 -1.16 7.43 -2.84
C ARG A 56 -2.34 7.49 -1.87
N SER A 57 -3.56 7.68 -2.38
CA SER A 57 -4.78 7.68 -1.56
C SER A 57 -5.01 6.31 -0.90
N ARG A 58 -4.82 5.22 -1.67
CA ARG A 58 -4.89 3.84 -1.15
C ARG A 58 -3.81 3.59 -0.09
N TYR A 59 -2.57 3.98 -0.35
CA TYR A 59 -1.47 3.87 0.62
C TYR A 59 -1.78 4.59 1.93
N ASN A 60 -2.23 5.83 1.85
CA ASN A 60 -2.58 6.64 3.03
C ASN A 60 -3.73 6.02 3.82
N THR A 61 -4.71 5.44 3.13
CA THR A 61 -5.85 4.75 3.75
C THR A 61 -5.38 3.48 4.45
N ALA A 62 -4.59 2.64 3.78
CA ALA A 62 -4.00 1.44 4.36
C ALA A 62 -3.16 1.76 5.61
N LEU A 63 -2.35 2.82 5.56
CA LEU A 63 -1.58 3.28 6.73
C LEU A 63 -2.47 3.80 7.87
N LYS A 64 -3.53 4.55 7.57
CA LYS A 64 -4.48 5.02 8.59
C LYS A 64 -5.17 3.84 9.28
N HIS A 65 -5.60 2.84 8.53
CA HIS A 65 -6.19 1.62 9.08
C HIS A 65 -5.19 0.84 9.94
N TYR A 66 -3.96 0.69 9.48
CA TYR A 66 -2.90 0.05 10.25
C TYR A 66 -2.61 0.80 11.55
N ARG A 67 -2.44 2.13 11.49
CA ARG A 67 -2.20 2.96 12.67
C ARG A 67 -3.35 2.84 13.67
N ASN A 68 -4.59 3.03 13.24
CA ASN A 68 -5.77 2.97 14.12
C ASN A 68 -5.99 1.59 14.78
N ARG A 69 -5.44 0.52 14.21
CA ARG A 69 -5.62 -0.84 14.73
C ARG A 69 -4.49 -1.27 15.68
N TYR A 70 -3.33 -0.62 15.64
CA TYR A 70 -2.13 -1.04 16.40
C TYR A 70 -1.50 0.08 17.26
N TYR A 71 -1.96 1.33 17.14
CA TYR A 71 -1.60 2.49 17.96
C TYR A 71 -2.86 3.15 18.51
#